data_AF-A0A7C0UA16-F1
#
_entry.id   AF-A0A7C0UA16-F1
#
_cell.length_a   1.000
_cell.length_b   1.000
_cell.length_c   1.000
_cell.angle_alpha   90.00
_cell.angle_beta   90.00
_cell.angle_gamma   90.00
#
_symmetry.space_group_name_H-M   'P 1'
#
loop_
_entity.id
_entity.type
_entity.pdbx_description
1 polymer ?
#
loop_
_entity_poly.entity_id
_entity_poly.type
_entity_poly.pdbx_seq_one_letter_code
_entity_poly.pdbx_strand_id
1 'polypeptide(L)' 'MVERAGICMICGGPANPAYTCRLCGAMVCGRCFSVETGLCKRCAAKAGR' A
#
# COMPACT_ATOMS: atom_id res chain seq x y z
N MET A 1 -8.91 -13.30 -18.44
CA MET A 1 -8.01 -12.14 -18.27
C MET A 1 -7.84 -11.95 -16.77
N VAL A 2 -6.67 -12.26 -16.19
CA VAL A 2 -6.44 -12.01 -14.75
C VAL A 2 -5.91 -10.60 -14.61
N GLU A 3 -6.70 -9.72 -14.03
CA GLU A 3 -6.28 -8.36 -13.74
C GLU A 3 -5.16 -8.44 -12.70
N ARG A 4 -3.92 -8.18 -13.11
CA ARG A 4 -2.75 -8.07 -12.21
C ARG A 4 -2.86 -6.85 -11.27
N ALA A 5 -3.98 -6.15 -11.26
CA ALA A 5 -4.30 -5.02 -10.39
C ALA A 5 -4.65 -5.51 -8.98
N GLY A 6 -3.68 -6.11 -8.29
CA GLY A 6 -3.94 -6.71 -7.00
C GLY A 6 -2.72 -7.32 -6.35
N ILE A 7 -1.52 -6.78 -6.57
CA ILE A 7 -0.32 -7.21 -5.85
C ILE A 7 0.25 -6.03 -5.07
N CYS A 8 0.55 -6.26 -3.80
CA CYS A 8 1.12 -5.27 -2.91
C CYS A 8 2.59 -5.04 -3.27
N MET A 9 2.93 -3.79 -3.63
CA MET A 9 4.30 -3.37 -3.97
C MET A 9 5.28 -3.46 -2.79
N ILE A 10 4.81 -3.78 -1.57
CA ILE A 10 5.66 -3.90 -0.38
C ILE A 10 5.88 -5.34 0.05
N CYS A 11 4.83 -6.17 0.07
CA CYS A 11 4.95 -7.56 0.51
C CYS A 11 4.90 -8.58 -0.64
N GLY A 12 4.62 -8.17 -1.87
CA GLY A 12 4.48 -9.06 -3.03
C GLY A 12 3.26 -9.99 -2.98
N GLY A 13 2.43 -9.90 -1.93
CA GLY A 13 1.20 -10.68 -1.80
C GLY A 13 -0.01 -9.98 -2.44
N PRO A 14 -1.21 -10.57 -2.36
CA PRO A 14 -2.41 -9.98 -2.94
C PRO A 14 -2.79 -8.66 -2.26
N ALA A 15 -2.91 -7.59 -3.03
CA ALA A 15 -3.51 -6.32 -2.66
C ALA A 15 -5.03 -6.39 -2.89
N ASN A 16 -5.71 -7.22 -2.10
CA ASN A 16 -7.16 -7.24 -2.00
C ASN A 16 -7.58 -7.07 -0.52
N PRO A 17 -8.12 -5.90 -0.11
CA PRO A 17 -8.35 -4.71 -0.91
C PRO A 17 -7.04 -4.00 -1.30
N ALA A 18 -7.03 -3.39 -2.48
CA ALA A 18 -5.94 -2.55 -2.95
C ALA A 18 -6.11 -1.13 -2.42
N TYR A 19 -5.09 -0.61 -1.76
CA TYR A 19 -5.02 0.76 -1.27
C TYR A 19 -3.88 1.50 -1.97
N THR A 20 -4.10 2.76 -2.30
CA THR A 20 -3.09 3.58 -2.98
C THR A 20 -2.49 4.57 -1.98
N CYS A 21 -1.18 4.53 -1.80
CA CYS A 21 -0.48 5.49 -0.94
C CYS A 21 -0.56 6.91 -1.53
N ARG A 22 -1.05 7.88 -0.76
CA ARG A 22 -1.15 9.28 -1.24
C ARG A 22 0.22 9.96 -1.46
N LEU A 23 1.27 9.49 -0.82
CA LEU A 23 2.60 10.11 -0.90
C LEU A 23 3.44 9.57 -2.06
N CYS A 24 3.45 8.25 -2.27
CA CYS A 24 4.29 7.62 -3.31
C CYS A 24 3.50 7.01 -4.46
N GLY A 25 2.15 7.01 -4.40
CA GLY A 25 1.30 6.38 -5.41
C GLY A 25 1.34 4.85 -5.44
N ALA A 26 2.10 4.21 -4.54
CA ALA A 26 2.24 2.75 -4.54
C ALA A 26 0.94 2.06 -4.13
N MET A 27 0.55 1.04 -4.90
CA MET A 27 -0.55 0.14 -4.56
C MET A 27 -0.09 -0.90 -3.53
N VAL A 28 -0.79 -0.97 -2.41
CA VAL A 28 -0.47 -1.81 -1.26
C VAL A 28 -1.73 -2.51 -0.74
N CYS A 29 -1.55 -3.66 -0.10
CA CYS A 29 -2.64 -4.33 0.60
C CYS A 29 -3.00 -3.59 1.90
N GLY A 30 -4.20 -3.84 2.44
CA GLY A 30 -4.64 -3.23 3.71
C GLY A 30 -3.69 -3.47 4.88
N ARG A 31 -2.92 -4.57 4.89
CA ARG A 31 -1.88 -4.82 5.91
C ARG A 31 -0.67 -3.89 5.80
N CYS A 32 -0.36 -3.42 4.59
CA CYS A 32 0.76 -2.52 4.34
C CYS A 32 0.32 -1.06 4.20
N PHE A 33 -0.97 -0.79 4.28
CA PHE A 33 -1.56 0.54 4.24
C PHE A 33 -1.90 1.00 5.67
N SER A 34 -1.38 2.15 6.05
CA SER A 34 -1.70 2.81 7.31
C SER A 34 -2.89 3.73 7.09
N VAL A 35 -4.07 3.29 7.53
CA VAL A 35 -5.32 4.04 7.39
C VAL A 35 -5.26 5.36 8.15
N GLU A 36 -4.58 5.38 9.31
CA GLU A 36 -4.42 6.58 10.15
C GLU A 36 -3.72 7.75 9.44
N THR A 37 -2.76 7.44 8.56
CA THR A 37 -2.00 8.45 7.81
C THR A 37 -2.40 8.54 6.33
N GLY A 38 -3.16 7.56 5.83
CA GLY A 38 -3.46 7.40 4.40
C GLY A 38 -2.24 7.02 3.56
N LEU A 39 -1.18 6.49 4.19
CA LEU A 39 0.11 6.19 3.57
C LEU A 39 0.44 4.70 3.67
N CYS A 40 1.32 4.21 2.80
CA CYS A 40 1.88 2.88 3.00
C CYS A 40 2.87 2.87 4.18
N LYS A 41 3.07 1.71 4.81
CA LYS A 41 3.95 1.55 5.99
C LYS A 41 5.37 2.09 5.80
N ARG A 42 5.90 2.06 4.57
CA ARG A 42 7.21 2.64 4.23
C ARG A 42 7.21 4.17 4.32
N CYS A 43 6.18 4.81 3.81
CA CYS A 43 6.02 6.26 3.84
C CYS A 43 5.60 6.74 5.23
N ALA A 44 4.70 6.03 5.90
CA ALA A 44 4.32 6.30 7.29
C ALA A 44 5.54 6.25 8.22
N ALA A 45 6.41 5.24 8.07
CA ALA A 45 7.66 5.13 8.84
C ALA A 45 8.66 6.27 8.55
N LYS A 46 8.56 6.94 7.40
CA LYS A 46 9.38 8.12 7.06
C LYS A 46 8.77 9.42 7.57
N ALA A 47 7.44 9.52 7.65
CA ALA A 47 6.73 10.72 8.07
C ALA A 47 6.71 10.92 9.61
N GLY A 48 6.95 9.86 10.37
CA GLY A 48 7.03 9.90 11.84
C GLY A 48 8.40 10.21 12.42
N ARG A 49 9.36 10.68 11.62
CA ARG A 49 10.65 11.25 12.08
C ARG A 49 10.73 12.70 11.65
#